data_AF-A0A7Y8LH72-F1
#
_entry.id   AF-A0A7Y8LH72-F1
#
_cell.length_a   1.000
_cell.length_b   1.000
_cell.length_c   1.000
_cell.angle_alpha   90.00
_cell.angle_beta   90.00
_cell.angle_gamma   90.00
#
_symmetry.space_group_name_H-M   'P 1'
#
loop_
_entity.id
_entity.type
_entity.pdbx_description
1 polymer ?
#
loop_
_entity_poly.entity_id
_entity_poly.type
_entity_poly.pdbx_seq_one_letter_code
_entity_poly.pdbx_strand_id
1 'polypeptide(L)'
;MAKPVKYVEKVASIAANAAWHVFDTLNQINQNPGFTPKWSDKPLLKSYEKMKPKLGWPRTTDSLCPRCIPEIRQEILDGKKDVSILVNERPGEIKAQIIERDGKILMVKECPIHGKFEDVMAIDTAFFKHLEEVFPGRDIRAHNDKDLHKHGSSTITHGRGAVLTIDLTNRCNMMCDPCFMDA
;
A
#
# COMPACT_ATOMS: atom_id res chain seq x y z
N MET A 1 49.14 -11.81 24.47
CA MET A 1 48.85 -12.83 23.43
C MET A 1 47.36 -13.12 23.46
N ALA A 2 46.67 -13.11 22.32
CA ALA A 2 45.27 -13.52 22.28
C ALA A 2 45.15 -14.98 22.72
N LYS A 3 44.18 -15.30 23.58
CA LYS A 3 43.97 -16.67 24.07
C LYS A 3 43.72 -17.59 22.87
N PRO A 4 44.30 -18.82 22.81
CA PRO A 4 44.12 -19.75 21.69
C PRO A 4 42.65 -19.96 21.28
N VAL A 5 41.74 -19.93 22.25
CA VAL A 5 40.28 -19.98 22.07
C VAL A 5 39.76 -18.88 21.12
N LYS A 6 40.33 -17.68 21.13
CA LYS A 6 39.91 -16.58 20.24
C LYS A 6 40.22 -16.83 18.77
N TYR A 7 41.25 -17.61 18.46
CA TYR A 7 41.54 -18.03 17.09
C TYR A 7 40.56 -19.11 16.62
N VAL A 8 40.22 -20.06 17.50
CA VAL A 8 39.22 -21.10 17.22
C VAL A 8 37.85 -20.47 16.99
N GLU A 9 37.41 -19.54 17.86
CA GLU A 9 36.17 -18.77 17.68
C GLU A 9 36.15 -18.06 16.32
N LYS A 10 37.24 -17.37 15.96
CA LYS A 10 37.33 -16.64 14.69
C LYS A 10 37.25 -17.58 13.48
N VAL A 11 37.94 -18.72 13.52
CA VAL A 11 37.89 -19.73 12.44
C VAL A 11 36.47 -20.29 12.32
N ALA A 12 35.83 -20.63 13.44
CA ALA A 12 34.46 -21.13 13.44
C ALA A 12 33.47 -20.10 12.86
N SER A 13 33.59 -18.82 13.22
CA SER A 13 32.74 -17.76 12.67
C SER A 13 32.94 -17.57 11.16
N ILE A 14 34.19 -17.59 10.68
CA ILE A 14 34.49 -17.47 9.25
C ILE A 14 33.93 -18.68 8.48
N ALA A 15 34.14 -19.88 9.00
CA ALA A 15 33.64 -21.11 8.40
C ALA A 15 32.10 -21.13 8.34
N ALA A 16 31.43 -20.73 9.43
CA ALA A 16 29.97 -20.62 9.48
C ALA A 16 29.44 -19.59 8.46
N ASN A 17 30.10 -18.43 8.33
CA ASN A 17 29.70 -17.42 7.35
C ASN A 17 29.87 -17.92 5.90
N ALA A 18 30.99 -18.58 5.60
CA ALA A 18 31.23 -19.17 4.29
C ALA A 18 30.19 -20.27 3.96
N ALA A 19 29.91 -21.15 4.93
CA ALA A 19 28.90 -22.19 4.78
C ALA A 19 27.50 -21.59 4.53
N TRP A 20 27.14 -20.52 5.24
CA TRP A 20 25.88 -19.80 5.04
C TRP A 20 25.77 -19.22 3.62
N HIS A 21 26.80 -18.54 3.12
CA HIS A 21 26.78 -17.97 1.77
C HIS A 21 26.66 -19.04 0.68
N VAL A 22 27.34 -20.18 0.83
CA VAL A 22 27.21 -21.30 -0.10
C VAL A 22 25.80 -21.89 -0.05
N PHE A 23 25.27 -22.12 1.17
CA PHE A 23 23.92 -22.63 1.35
C PHE A 23 22.86 -21.70 0.74
N ASP A 24 22.92 -20.40 1.03
CA ASP A 24 21.95 -19.42 0.53
C ASP A 24 21.98 -19.33 -1.01
N THR A 25 23.19 -19.32 -1.60
CA THR A 25 23.35 -19.29 -3.07
C THR A 25 22.74 -20.53 -3.72
N LEU A 26 22.98 -21.72 -3.17
CA LEU A 26 22.40 -22.97 -3.68
C LEU A 26 20.88 -23.01 -3.48
N ASN A 27 20.39 -22.52 -2.33
CA ASN A 27 18.97 -22.46 -2.01
C ASN A 27 18.20 -21.51 -2.97
N GLN A 28 18.84 -20.46 -3.49
CA GLN A 28 18.24 -19.56 -4.47
C GLN A 28 17.99 -20.18 -5.85
N ILE A 29 18.65 -21.30 -6.19
CA ILE A 29 18.49 -21.97 -7.50
C ILE A 29 17.14 -22.69 -7.61
N ASN A 30 16.68 -23.34 -6.53
CA ASN A 30 15.42 -24.07 -6.50
C ASN A 30 14.72 -23.89 -5.16
N GLN A 31 14.12 -22.72 -4.98
CA GLN A 31 13.44 -22.38 -3.74
C GLN A 31 12.15 -23.19 -3.58
N ASN A 32 11.97 -23.81 -2.40
CA ASN A 32 10.69 -24.40 -2.04
C ASN A 32 9.57 -23.33 -2.01
N PRO A 33 8.32 -23.72 -2.30
CA PRO A 33 7.16 -22.84 -2.18
C PRO A 33 7.09 -22.14 -0.81
N GLY A 34 6.39 -21.01 -0.78
CA GLY A 34 6.07 -20.34 0.48
C GLY A 34 5.28 -21.24 1.43
N PHE A 35 5.46 -21.03 2.74
CA PHE A 35 4.61 -21.67 3.74
C PHE A 35 3.16 -21.19 3.58
N THR A 36 2.22 -22.13 3.65
CA THR A 36 0.78 -21.83 3.67
C THR A 36 0.28 -21.83 5.12
N PRO A 37 -0.02 -20.67 5.71
CA PRO A 37 -0.51 -20.59 7.07
C PRO A 37 -1.95 -21.09 7.17
N LYS A 38 -2.38 -21.55 8.36
CA LYS A 38 -3.73 -22.10 8.59
C LYS A 38 -4.89 -21.14 8.24
N TRP A 39 -4.63 -19.83 8.21
CA TRP A 39 -5.62 -18.80 7.90
C TRP A 39 -5.68 -18.44 6.41
N SER A 40 -4.85 -19.05 5.54
CA SER A 40 -4.83 -18.75 4.12
C SER A 40 -4.91 -20.02 3.26
N ASP A 41 -5.65 -19.93 2.16
CA ASP A 41 -5.69 -20.97 1.12
C ASP A 41 -4.50 -20.88 0.16
N LYS A 42 -3.65 -19.85 0.28
CA LYS A 42 -2.53 -19.58 -0.61
C LYS A 42 -1.21 -19.49 0.17
N PRO A 43 -0.08 -19.93 -0.42
CA PRO A 43 1.22 -19.76 0.21
C PRO A 43 1.61 -18.28 0.31
N LEU A 44 2.43 -17.94 1.31
CA LEU A 44 3.02 -16.61 1.39
C LEU A 44 3.96 -16.34 0.21
N LEU A 45 3.90 -15.13 -0.35
CA LEU A 45 4.76 -14.70 -1.45
C LEU A 45 6.22 -14.54 -1.00
N LYS A 46 7.15 -15.01 -1.84
CA LYS A 46 8.57 -14.67 -1.76
C LYS A 46 8.78 -13.21 -2.16
N SER A 47 9.91 -12.63 -1.78
CA SER A 47 10.22 -11.22 -2.05
C SER A 47 10.16 -10.86 -3.54
N TYR A 48 10.61 -11.75 -4.42
CA TYR A 48 10.60 -11.56 -5.88
C TYR A 48 9.23 -11.76 -6.54
N GLU A 49 8.28 -12.40 -5.84
CA GLU A 49 6.90 -12.59 -6.32
C GLU A 49 5.99 -11.40 -5.96
N LYS A 50 6.43 -10.55 -5.02
CA LYS A 50 5.65 -9.40 -4.58
C LYS A 50 5.71 -8.28 -5.61
N MET A 51 4.53 -7.75 -5.93
CA MET A 51 4.41 -6.58 -6.80
C MET A 51 4.55 -5.29 -6.00
N LYS A 52 5.12 -4.25 -6.61
CA LYS A 52 5.14 -2.89 -6.06
C LYS A 52 4.31 -1.95 -6.94
N PRO A 53 3.52 -1.02 -6.37
CA PRO A 53 2.94 0.06 -7.15
C PRO A 53 4.04 0.97 -7.72
N LYS A 54 3.67 1.87 -8.63
CA LYS A 54 4.59 2.94 -9.05
C LYS A 54 4.85 3.86 -7.85
N LEU A 55 6.05 3.78 -7.31
CA LEU A 55 6.57 4.63 -6.24
C LEU A 55 7.47 5.74 -6.83
N GLY A 56 7.93 6.66 -6.00
CA GLY A 56 8.64 7.88 -6.35
C GLY A 56 7.77 9.03 -6.86
N TRP A 57 8.37 10.20 -7.00
CA TRP A 57 7.76 11.40 -7.60
C TRP A 57 8.73 12.00 -8.64
N PRO A 58 8.22 12.65 -9.70
CA PRO A 58 6.81 12.90 -9.97
C PRO A 58 6.04 11.66 -10.44
N ARG A 59 4.79 11.50 -9.98
CA ARG A 59 3.90 10.44 -10.48
C ARG A 59 2.44 10.90 -10.54
N THR A 60 1.67 10.27 -11.42
CA THR A 60 0.22 10.44 -11.49
C THR A 60 -0.46 9.26 -10.79
N THR A 61 -1.49 9.56 -10.01
CA THR A 61 -2.32 8.58 -9.32
C THR A 61 -3.79 8.98 -9.41
N ASP A 62 -4.69 8.10 -8.98
CA ASP A 62 -6.10 8.39 -8.83
C ASP A 62 -6.35 8.96 -7.43
N SER A 63 -7.21 9.97 -7.35
CA SER A 63 -7.60 10.62 -6.11
C SER A 63 -9.07 11.03 -6.17
N LEU A 64 -9.58 11.51 -5.05
CA LEU A 64 -10.95 11.99 -4.94
C LEU A 64 -10.97 13.51 -4.84
N CYS A 65 -11.94 14.12 -5.53
CA CYS A 65 -12.25 15.52 -5.36
C CYS A 65 -12.74 15.79 -3.92
N PRO A 66 -12.12 16.74 -3.18
CA PRO A 66 -12.53 17.09 -1.83
C PRO A 66 -13.95 17.63 -1.67
N ARG A 67 -14.57 18.06 -2.77
CA ARG A 67 -15.94 18.63 -2.77
C ARG A 67 -16.98 17.70 -3.40
N CYS A 68 -16.66 17.03 -4.51
CA CYS A 68 -17.60 16.09 -5.13
C CYS A 68 -18.07 15.02 -4.14
N ILE A 69 -17.15 14.39 -3.40
CA ILE A 69 -17.51 13.24 -2.55
C ILE A 69 -18.48 13.62 -1.43
N PRO A 70 -18.25 14.70 -0.64
CA PRO A 70 -19.25 15.17 0.31
C PRO A 70 -20.60 15.52 -0.33
N GLU A 71 -20.60 16.20 -1.49
CA GLU A 71 -21.83 16.57 -2.20
C GLU A 71 -22.64 15.34 -2.63
N ILE A 72 -21.98 14.33 -3.21
CA ILE A 72 -22.61 13.08 -3.63
C ILE A 72 -23.13 12.30 -2.42
N ARG A 73 -22.37 12.24 -1.33
CA ARG A 73 -22.82 11.60 -0.08
C ARG A 73 -24.08 12.29 0.45
N GLN A 74 -24.12 13.62 0.44
CA GLN A 74 -25.32 14.35 0.86
C GLN A 74 -26.52 14.04 -0.06
N GLU A 75 -26.33 13.97 -1.38
CA GLU A 75 -27.40 13.59 -2.31
C GLU A 75 -27.93 12.18 -2.07
N ILE A 76 -27.07 11.24 -1.66
CA ILE A 76 -27.48 9.88 -1.27
C ILE A 76 -28.29 9.93 0.03
N LEU A 77 -27.83 10.66 1.04
CA LEU A 77 -28.53 10.82 2.32
C LEU A 77 -29.89 11.53 2.16
N ASP A 78 -29.98 12.47 1.22
CA ASP A 78 -31.23 13.15 0.85
C ASP A 78 -32.17 12.25 0.03
N GLY A 79 -31.75 11.04 -0.35
CA GLY A 79 -32.53 10.11 -1.17
C GLY A 79 -32.60 10.48 -2.67
N LYS A 80 -31.77 11.43 -3.14
CA LYS A 80 -31.74 11.86 -4.54
C LYS A 80 -30.98 10.89 -5.45
N LYS A 81 -30.04 10.14 -4.88
CA LYS A 81 -29.22 9.16 -5.60
C LYS A 81 -29.11 7.86 -4.82
N ASP A 82 -28.99 6.75 -5.53
CA ASP A 82 -28.74 5.44 -4.93
C ASP A 82 -27.27 5.26 -4.58
N VAL A 83 -26.97 4.49 -3.53
CA VAL A 83 -25.60 4.23 -3.08
C VAL A 83 -24.75 3.48 -4.12
N SER A 84 -25.37 2.71 -5.02
CA SER A 84 -24.66 1.94 -6.04
C SER A 84 -23.86 2.78 -7.03
N ILE A 85 -24.14 4.09 -7.15
CA ILE A 85 -23.35 4.99 -8.00
C ILE A 85 -21.88 5.06 -7.55
N LEU A 86 -21.61 4.93 -6.25
CA LEU A 86 -20.25 4.97 -5.70
C LEU A 86 -19.44 3.76 -6.16
N VAL A 87 -20.11 2.65 -6.47
CA VAL A 87 -19.49 1.41 -6.96
C VAL A 87 -19.38 1.41 -8.49
N ASN A 88 -20.41 1.89 -9.19
CA ASN A 88 -20.57 1.71 -10.63
C ASN A 88 -20.04 2.88 -11.46
N GLU A 89 -20.16 4.11 -10.96
CA GLU A 89 -19.95 5.34 -11.76
C GLU A 89 -18.70 6.14 -11.37
N ARG A 90 -18.06 5.79 -10.24
CA ARG A 90 -16.83 6.43 -9.73
C ARG A 90 -16.92 7.97 -9.67
N PRO A 91 -18.00 8.53 -9.13
CA PRO A 91 -18.22 9.95 -9.18
C PRO A 91 -17.17 10.68 -8.31
N GLY A 92 -16.59 11.77 -8.84
CA GLY A 92 -15.56 12.53 -8.15
C GLY A 92 -14.14 11.94 -8.18
N GLU A 93 -13.93 10.81 -8.87
CA GLU A 93 -12.58 10.28 -9.16
C GLU A 93 -11.87 11.20 -10.18
N ILE A 94 -10.68 11.67 -9.82
CA ILE A 94 -9.86 12.57 -10.64
C ILE A 94 -8.40 12.16 -10.60
N LYS A 95 -7.62 12.57 -11.60
CA LYS A 95 -6.17 12.39 -11.59
C LYS A 95 -5.53 13.39 -10.62
N ALA A 96 -4.56 12.88 -9.86
CA ALA A 96 -3.70 13.68 -9.01
C ALA A 96 -2.23 13.46 -9.38
N GLN A 97 -1.44 14.51 -9.30
CA GLN A 97 0.00 14.48 -9.44
C GLN A 97 0.66 14.58 -8.06
N ILE A 98 1.52 13.64 -7.75
CA ILE A 98 2.40 13.69 -6.59
C ILE A 98 3.71 14.30 -7.06
N ILE A 99 4.06 15.47 -6.54
CA ILE A 99 5.24 16.26 -6.93
C ILE A 99 6.01 16.69 -5.68
N GLU A 100 7.27 17.06 -5.88
CA GLU A 100 8.05 17.78 -4.87
C GLU A 100 8.11 19.27 -5.21
N ARG A 101 7.83 20.11 -4.21
CA ARG A 101 7.95 21.57 -4.32
C ARG A 101 8.30 22.14 -2.94
N ASP A 102 9.24 23.06 -2.88
CA ASP A 102 9.66 23.76 -1.66
C ASP A 102 9.99 22.80 -0.49
N GLY A 103 10.66 21.67 -0.80
CA GLY A 103 11.03 20.65 0.19
C GLY A 103 9.84 19.88 0.78
N LYS A 104 8.69 19.88 0.12
CA LYS A 104 7.48 19.14 0.52
C LYS A 104 7.00 18.25 -0.61
N ILE A 105 6.36 17.13 -0.25
CA ILE A 105 5.62 16.30 -1.18
C ILE A 105 4.18 16.77 -1.20
N LEU A 106 3.70 17.13 -2.39
CA LEU A 106 2.37 17.67 -2.62
C LEU A 106 1.56 16.76 -3.53
N MET A 107 0.29 16.58 -3.21
CA MET A 107 -0.71 16.02 -4.11
C MET A 107 -1.50 17.16 -4.74
N VAL A 108 -1.27 17.39 -6.03
CA VAL A 108 -1.99 18.40 -6.82
C VAL A 108 -3.04 17.71 -7.67
N LYS A 109 -4.29 18.19 -7.62
CA LYS A 109 -5.40 17.63 -8.40
C LYS A 109 -6.28 18.75 -8.93
N GLU A 110 -6.93 18.49 -10.05
CA GLU A 110 -7.83 19.46 -10.68
C GLU A 110 -9.15 18.77 -10.97
N CYS A 111 -10.21 19.31 -10.38
CA CYS A 111 -11.57 18.88 -10.62
C CYS A 111 -12.20 19.78 -11.70
N PRO A 112 -12.85 19.23 -12.73
CA PRO A 112 -13.49 20.02 -13.77
C PRO A 112 -14.54 21.03 -13.27
N ILE A 113 -15.17 20.76 -12.12
CA ILE A 113 -16.26 21.58 -11.56
C ILE A 113 -15.88 22.35 -10.29
N HIS A 114 -14.86 21.89 -9.55
CA HIS A 114 -14.42 22.53 -8.30
C HIS A 114 -13.04 23.18 -8.37
N GLY A 115 -12.37 23.09 -9.51
CA GLY A 115 -11.07 23.68 -9.76
C GLY A 115 -9.91 22.92 -9.12
N LYS A 116 -8.82 23.65 -8.84
CA LYS A 116 -7.55 23.08 -8.39
C LYS A 116 -7.50 22.92 -6.86
N PHE A 117 -6.91 21.81 -6.43
CA PHE A 117 -6.59 21.52 -5.04
C PHE A 117 -5.13 21.12 -4.91
N GLU A 118 -4.54 21.43 -3.76
CA GLU A 118 -3.16 21.09 -3.41
C GLU A 118 -3.14 20.67 -1.93
N ASP A 119 -2.78 19.42 -1.68
CA ASP A 119 -2.70 18.83 -0.34
C ASP A 119 -1.23 18.48 -0.02
N VAL A 120 -0.74 18.84 1.17
CA VAL A 120 0.61 18.45 1.62
C VAL A 120 0.57 17.00 2.10
N MET A 121 1.32 16.11 1.43
CA MET A 121 1.44 14.70 1.83
C MET A 121 2.55 14.48 2.86
N ALA A 122 3.68 15.17 2.70
CA ALA A 122 4.82 15.07 3.60
C ALA A 122 5.64 16.36 3.61
N ILE A 123 6.16 16.71 4.78
CA ILE A 123 7.07 17.86 4.98
C ILE A 123 8.54 17.44 5.03
N ASP A 124 8.81 16.13 5.03
CA ASP A 124 10.16 15.55 4.99
C ASP A 124 10.24 14.61 3.79
N THR A 125 10.88 15.09 2.72
CA THR A 125 11.02 14.34 1.46
C THR A 125 11.95 13.15 1.60
N ALA A 126 12.97 13.23 2.46
CA ALA A 126 13.93 12.16 2.68
C ALA A 126 13.28 10.99 3.44
N PHE A 127 12.52 11.30 4.49
CA PHE A 127 11.75 10.28 5.21
C PHE A 127 10.67 9.67 4.33
N PHE A 128 9.93 10.48 3.56
CA PHE A 128 8.92 9.97 2.63
C PHE A 128 9.53 9.04 1.56
N LYS A 129 10.73 9.38 1.05
CA LYS A 129 11.47 8.51 0.13
C LYS A 129 11.84 7.18 0.78
N HIS A 130 12.37 7.23 2.01
CA HIS A 130 12.74 6.04 2.76
C HIS A 130 11.55 5.11 2.97
N LEU A 131 10.36 5.65 3.32
CA LEU A 131 9.13 4.87 3.47
C LEU A 131 8.76 4.11 2.20
N GLU A 132 8.94 4.71 1.03
CA GLU A 132 8.68 4.05 -0.25
C GLU A 132 9.76 3.01 -0.60
N GLU A 133 11.02 3.29 -0.30
CA GLU A 133 12.14 2.33 -0.52
C GLU A 133 11.98 1.05 0.31
N VAL A 134 11.54 1.18 1.56
CA VAL A 134 11.32 0.05 2.46
C VAL A 134 9.96 -0.63 2.27
N PHE A 135 9.15 -0.19 1.29
CA PHE A 135 7.88 -0.85 0.99
C PHE A 135 8.11 -2.34 0.65
N PRO A 136 7.59 -3.28 1.47
CA PRO A 136 7.95 -4.69 1.39
C PRO A 136 7.32 -5.42 0.19
N GLY A 137 6.54 -4.71 -0.63
CA GLY A 137 5.71 -5.27 -1.69
C GLY A 137 4.29 -5.57 -1.21
N ARG A 138 3.36 -5.65 -2.18
CA ARG A 138 1.98 -6.07 -1.91
C ARG A 138 1.97 -7.48 -1.31
N ASP A 139 1.04 -7.71 -0.40
CA ASP A 139 0.84 -9.03 0.19
C ASP A 139 0.15 -9.99 -0.80
N ILE A 140 -0.13 -11.22 -0.38
CA ILE A 140 -0.95 -12.16 -1.14
C ILE A 140 -2.26 -11.50 -1.59
N ARG A 141 -2.72 -11.86 -2.80
CA ARG A 141 -4.03 -11.44 -3.28
C ARG A 141 -5.11 -12.01 -2.36
N ALA A 142 -6.05 -11.16 -1.95
CA ALA A 142 -7.19 -11.58 -1.15
C ALA A 142 -7.92 -12.75 -1.85
N HIS A 143 -8.34 -13.73 -1.07
CA HIS A 143 -9.02 -14.94 -1.51
C HIS A 143 -10.22 -15.16 -0.57
N ASN A 144 -11.30 -15.71 -1.09
CA ASN A 144 -12.62 -15.74 -0.44
C ASN A 144 -13.17 -14.34 -0.11
N ASP A 145 -12.84 -13.36 -0.96
CA ASP A 145 -13.09 -11.93 -0.73
C ASP A 145 -13.95 -11.29 -1.83
N LYS A 146 -14.83 -12.07 -2.45
CA LYS A 146 -15.59 -11.62 -3.63
C LYS A 146 -16.51 -10.45 -3.30
N ASP A 147 -17.16 -10.51 -2.14
CA ASP A 147 -18.25 -9.60 -1.77
C ASP A 147 -17.90 -8.71 -0.58
N LEU A 148 -16.87 -9.05 0.21
CA LEU A 148 -16.56 -8.39 1.48
C LEU A 148 -15.84 -7.03 1.30
N HIS A 149 -14.80 -6.96 0.47
CA HIS A 149 -14.07 -5.70 0.22
C HIS A 149 -14.38 -5.04 -1.14
N LYS A 150 -15.63 -5.16 -1.60
CA LYS A 150 -16.07 -4.64 -2.90
C LYS A 150 -16.38 -3.14 -2.81
N HIS A 151 -15.49 -2.31 -3.34
CA HIS A 151 -15.57 -0.84 -3.25
C HIS A 151 -15.38 -0.14 -4.60
N GLY A 152 -15.88 -0.73 -5.69
CA GLY A 152 -15.71 -0.17 -7.03
C GLY A 152 -14.24 -0.08 -7.43
N SER A 153 -13.77 1.10 -7.83
CA SER A 153 -12.35 1.36 -8.14
C SER A 153 -11.42 1.22 -6.92
N SER A 154 -11.94 1.40 -5.71
CA SER A 154 -11.20 1.26 -4.45
C SER A 154 -11.28 -0.16 -3.87
N THR A 155 -11.71 -1.16 -4.65
CA THR A 155 -11.77 -2.57 -4.21
C THR A 155 -10.42 -3.03 -3.68
N ILE A 156 -10.40 -3.56 -2.45
CA ILE A 156 -9.18 -4.04 -1.81
C ILE A 156 -8.84 -5.39 -2.43
N THR A 157 -7.65 -5.50 -3.02
CA THR A 157 -7.23 -6.68 -3.78
C THR A 157 -6.16 -7.50 -3.08
N HIS A 158 -5.51 -6.93 -2.06
CA HIS A 158 -4.36 -7.52 -1.36
C HIS A 158 -4.47 -7.21 0.13
N GLY A 159 -4.09 -8.14 1.01
CA GLY A 159 -4.02 -7.93 2.47
C GLY A 159 -4.57 -9.08 3.32
N ARG A 160 -4.29 -9.05 4.63
CA ARG A 160 -4.66 -10.08 5.63
C ARG A 160 -5.88 -9.71 6.49
N GLY A 161 -6.87 -9.04 5.89
CA GLY A 161 -8.15 -8.78 6.57
C GLY A 161 -8.18 -7.60 7.54
N ALA A 162 -7.23 -6.66 7.46
CA ALA A 162 -7.39 -5.33 8.06
C ALA A 162 -6.71 -4.30 7.15
N VAL A 163 -7.49 -3.35 6.64
CA VAL A 163 -6.93 -2.14 6.03
C VAL A 163 -6.68 -1.17 7.16
N LEU A 164 -5.40 -0.92 7.46
CA LEU A 164 -5.01 0.22 8.27
C LEU A 164 -5.15 1.46 7.41
N THR A 165 -6.34 2.08 7.43
CA THR A 165 -6.55 3.38 6.83
C THR A 165 -5.82 4.41 7.70
N ILE A 166 -4.62 4.82 7.29
CA ILE A 166 -3.96 5.99 7.87
C ILE A 166 -4.67 7.20 7.29
N ASP A 167 -5.49 7.82 8.12
CA ASP A 167 -6.26 8.98 7.75
C ASP A 167 -5.35 10.21 7.59
N LEU A 168 -5.04 10.54 6.34
CA LEU A 168 -4.32 11.77 5.99
C LEU A 168 -5.28 12.89 5.53
N THR A 169 -6.52 12.56 5.15
CA THR A 169 -7.36 13.50 4.38
C THR A 169 -8.85 13.50 4.74
N ASN A 170 -9.31 12.66 5.66
CA ASN A 170 -10.73 12.46 6.04
C ASN A 170 -11.66 12.18 4.85
N ARG A 171 -11.15 11.54 3.78
CA ARG A 171 -11.87 11.33 2.52
C ARG A 171 -11.69 9.91 2.03
N CYS A 172 -12.80 9.19 1.88
CA CYS A 172 -12.85 7.82 1.40
C CYS A 172 -14.11 7.58 0.58
N ASN A 173 -13.96 6.89 -0.55
CA ASN A 173 -15.04 6.39 -1.40
C ASN A 173 -15.29 4.88 -1.20
N MET A 174 -14.67 4.25 -0.19
CA MET A 174 -14.96 2.86 0.15
C MET A 174 -16.29 2.76 0.89
N MET A 175 -16.91 1.59 0.75
CA MET A 175 -18.24 1.25 1.28
C MET A 175 -18.11 0.09 2.26
N CYS A 176 -17.31 0.24 3.30
CA CYS A 176 -17.07 -0.81 4.29
C CYS A 176 -18.30 -1.01 5.19
N ASP A 177 -18.64 -2.26 5.52
CA ASP A 177 -19.78 -2.59 6.40
C ASP A 177 -19.68 -1.89 7.77
N PRO A 178 -18.53 -1.93 8.48
CA PRO A 178 -18.23 -0.95 9.51
C PRO A 178 -17.45 0.22 8.88
N CYS A 179 -18.13 1.36 8.69
CA CYS A 179 -17.48 2.61 8.30
C CYS A 179 -17.24 3.47 9.54
N PHE A 180 -15.98 3.71 9.88
CA PHE A 180 -15.56 4.62 10.97
C PHE A 180 -14.99 5.94 10.46
N MET A 181 -15.08 6.18 9.15
CA MET A 181 -14.72 7.48 8.61
C MET A 181 -15.85 8.45 8.93
N ASP A 182 -15.46 9.62 9.45
CA ASP A 182 -16.32 10.60 10.12
C ASP A 182 -17.76 10.61 9.59
N ALA A 183 -18.64 10.24 10.53
CA ALA A 183 -20.08 10.04 10.39
C ALA A 183 -20.82 11.36 10.62
#